data_AF-A0A2T2Y787-F1
#
_entry.id   AF-A0A2T2Y787-F1
#
_cell.length_a   1.000
_cell.length_b   1.000
_cell.length_c   1.000
_cell.angle_alpha   90.00
_cell.angle_beta   90.00
_cell.angle_gamma   90.00
#
_symmetry.space_group_name_H-M   'P 1'
#
loop_
_entity.id
_entity.type
_entity.pdbx_description
1 polymer ?
#
loop_
_entity_poly.entity_id
_entity_poly.type
_entity_poly.pdbx_seq_one_letter_code
_entity_poly.pdbx_strand_id
1 'polypeptide(L)'
;MKLTTLFAAALAVVGFCNSASAVTYPLPTDGSRIVGQNQVITIPEDNKQPLEYFAAQYQMGLSNMLEANPGVDTYLPKGGSVLNIPQQLILPDTVHEGIVINSAEMRLYYYPKGTNTVIVLPIGIGQLGKDTPINWTTKVERKKAGPTWTPTAKMHAEYAAAGNPLPAVVPAGPDNPMGLYALYIGRLYAIHGTNANFGIGLRVSHGCVRLRNEDIKFLFENVPVGTRVEFIDEPVKATTEPDGSRYIEVHNPLSTTEAQFEGGETVPVTLTKAVQAVTSQSDVDQSIVDQAVKNRSGMPVRLN
;
A
#
# COMPACT_ATOMS: atom_id res chain seq x y z
N MET A 1 37.17 28.05 45.21
CA MET A 1 36.77 26.78 44.56
C MET A 1 35.36 26.93 44.03
N LYS A 2 35.19 27.13 42.71
CA LYS A 2 33.88 27.07 42.05
C LYS A 2 33.85 25.78 41.24
N LEU A 3 32.99 24.82 41.62
CA LEU A 3 32.73 23.61 40.86
C LEU A 3 31.72 23.97 39.76
N THR A 4 32.16 23.94 38.50
CA THR A 4 31.29 23.99 37.32
C THR A 4 30.89 22.58 36.96
N THR A 5 29.61 22.25 37.17
CA THR A 5 28.98 20.99 36.76
C THR A 5 28.71 21.04 35.26
N LEU A 6 29.40 20.22 34.47
CA LEU A 6 29.07 20.01 33.06
C LEU A 6 27.87 19.05 32.98
N PHE A 7 26.73 19.56 32.50
CA PHE A 7 25.65 18.72 32.00
C PHE A 7 26.03 18.20 30.62
N ALA A 8 26.37 16.91 30.54
CA ALA A 8 26.50 16.21 29.27
C ALA A 8 25.10 15.84 28.78
N ALA A 9 24.59 16.57 27.78
CA ALA A 9 23.40 16.17 27.05
C ALA A 9 23.75 14.95 26.18
N ALA A 10 23.18 13.79 26.52
CA ALA A 10 23.27 12.59 25.70
C ALA A 10 22.42 12.81 24.43
N LEU A 11 23.08 13.15 23.33
CA LEU A 11 22.46 13.18 22.01
C LEU A 11 22.26 11.73 21.57
N ALA A 12 21.02 11.24 21.64
CA ALA A 12 20.66 9.94 21.05
C ALA A 12 20.76 10.06 19.53
N VAL A 13 21.90 9.67 18.98
CA VAL A 13 22.07 9.49 17.53
C VAL A 13 21.30 8.22 17.16
N VAL A 14 20.09 8.38 16.62
CA VAL A 14 19.39 7.29 15.94
C VAL A 14 20.11 7.07 14.61
N GLY A 15 20.99 6.08 14.57
CA GLY A 15 21.59 5.61 13.34
C GLY A 15 20.53 4.94 12.48
N PHE A 16 20.19 5.54 11.34
CA PHE A 16 19.43 4.86 10.30
C PHE A 16 20.34 3.80 9.66
N CYS A 17 20.23 2.56 10.11
CA CYS A 17 20.71 1.44 9.32
C CYS A 17 19.85 1.32 8.06
N ASN A 18 20.47 1.49 6.89
CA ASN A 18 19.91 1.14 5.58
C ASN A 18 19.79 -0.39 5.44
N SER A 19 19.00 -1.01 6.31
CA SER A 19 18.48 -2.34 6.10
C SER A 19 17.09 -2.13 5.53
N ALA A 20 16.82 -2.71 4.35
CA ALA A 20 15.50 -2.77 3.74
C ALA A 20 14.55 -3.57 4.65
N SER A 21 14.13 -2.95 5.75
CA SER A 21 13.14 -3.48 6.67
C SER A 21 11.80 -3.04 6.13
N ALA A 22 10.91 -4.00 5.90
CA ALA A 22 9.51 -3.73 5.62
C ALA A 22 8.97 -2.65 6.56
N VAL A 23 8.11 -1.76 6.04
CA VAL A 23 7.53 -0.66 6.82
C VAL A 23 6.74 -1.27 7.98
N THR A 24 7.37 -1.28 9.16
CA THR A 24 6.92 -2.00 10.34
C THR A 24 6.58 -0.99 11.41
N TYR A 25 5.36 -1.07 11.94
CA TYR A 25 4.89 -0.20 13.00
C TYR A 25 4.59 -1.04 14.25
N PRO A 26 4.97 -0.57 15.45
CA PRO A 26 4.39 -1.08 16.68
C PRO A 26 2.87 -0.87 16.65
N LEU A 27 2.11 -1.89 17.05
CA LEU A 27 0.66 -1.74 17.21
C LEU A 27 0.37 -0.96 18.49
N PRO A 28 -0.43 0.12 18.41
CA PRO A 28 -0.94 0.76 19.61
C PRO A 28 -1.79 -0.22 20.44
N THR A 29 -1.74 -0.08 21.77
CA THR A 29 -2.45 -0.95 22.72
C THR A 29 -3.63 -0.25 23.41
N ASP A 30 -3.80 1.04 23.14
CA ASP A 30 -4.80 1.94 23.73
C ASP A 30 -6.00 2.19 22.82
N GLY A 31 -6.05 1.53 21.66
CA GLY A 31 -7.10 1.71 20.65
C GLY A 31 -6.76 2.74 19.57
N SER A 32 -5.59 3.39 19.62
CA SER A 32 -5.13 4.26 18.55
C SER A 32 -5.02 3.50 17.23
N ARG A 33 -5.40 4.16 16.13
CA ARG A 33 -5.25 3.60 14.77
C ARG A 33 -4.27 4.39 13.93
N ILE A 34 -3.83 5.58 14.37
CA ILE A 34 -2.79 6.31 13.66
C ILE A 34 -1.42 5.70 13.96
N VAL A 35 -0.68 5.35 12.92
CA VAL A 35 0.67 4.79 13.04
C VAL A 35 1.62 5.46 12.04
N GLY A 36 2.92 5.38 12.34
CA GLY A 36 3.96 5.92 11.47
C GLY A 36 4.10 7.43 11.54
N GLN A 37 5.00 7.94 10.69
CA GLN A 37 5.29 9.36 10.52
C GLN A 37 5.60 9.59 9.05
N ASN A 38 5.11 10.70 8.49
CA ASN A 38 5.48 11.10 7.14
C ASN A 38 6.93 11.56 7.11
N GLN A 39 7.57 11.39 5.95
CA GLN A 39 8.88 11.99 5.69
C GLN A 39 8.75 13.01 4.56
N VAL A 40 9.66 13.98 4.55
CA VAL A 40 9.83 14.90 3.42
C VAL A 40 11.29 14.82 3.02
N ILE A 41 11.54 14.57 1.74
CA ILE A 41 12.88 14.49 1.18
C ILE A 41 13.06 15.57 0.12
N THR A 42 14.30 15.94 -0.16
CA THR A 42 14.64 16.77 -1.31
C THR A 42 15.18 15.87 -2.41
N ILE A 43 14.65 16.02 -3.62
CA ILE A 43 15.15 15.34 -4.81
C ILE A 43 16.53 15.92 -5.15
N PRO A 44 17.58 15.09 -5.36
CA PRO A 44 18.89 15.58 -5.76
C PRO A 44 18.81 16.48 -7.00
N GLU A 45 19.59 17.56 -7.04
CA GLU A 45 19.59 18.52 -8.16
C GLU A 45 19.90 17.84 -9.51
N ASP A 46 20.73 16.80 -9.50
CA ASP A 46 21.14 16.02 -10.67
C ASP A 46 20.30 14.74 -10.86
N ASN A 47 19.07 14.67 -10.33
CA ASN A 47 18.22 13.51 -10.41
C ASN A 47 18.05 12.99 -11.85
N LYS A 48 18.17 11.67 -12.00
CA LYS A 48 17.94 10.92 -13.25
C LYS A 48 16.99 9.74 -13.05
N GLN A 49 16.44 9.60 -11.84
CA GLN A 49 15.60 8.49 -11.45
C GLN A 49 14.12 8.85 -11.59
N PRO A 50 13.28 7.90 -12.04
CA PRO A 50 11.83 8.08 -12.11
C PRO A 50 11.19 8.04 -10.72
N LEU A 51 9.92 8.41 -10.61
CA LEU A 51 9.20 8.39 -9.32
C LEU A 51 9.14 6.97 -8.71
N GLU A 52 9.05 5.92 -9.54
CA GLU A 52 9.06 4.53 -9.08
C GLU A 52 10.34 4.18 -8.31
N TYR A 53 11.49 4.78 -8.63
CA TYR A 53 12.72 4.57 -7.87
C TYR A 53 12.55 5.01 -6.42
N PHE A 54 12.01 6.22 -6.21
CA PHE A 54 11.74 6.74 -4.87
C PHE A 54 10.64 5.94 -4.18
N ALA A 55 9.58 5.58 -4.91
CA ALA A 55 8.51 4.73 -4.38
C ALA A 55 9.06 3.39 -3.87
N ALA A 56 9.92 2.72 -4.64
CA ALA A 56 10.57 1.48 -4.23
C ALA A 56 11.51 1.68 -3.03
N GLN A 57 12.34 2.74 -3.05
CA GLN A 57 13.27 3.06 -1.96
C GLN A 57 12.57 3.23 -0.62
N TYR A 58 11.39 3.85 -0.61
CA TYR A 58 10.61 4.11 0.61
C TYR A 58 9.46 3.11 0.83
N GLN A 59 9.42 2.02 0.06
CA GLN A 59 8.37 1.00 0.10
C GLN A 59 6.94 1.56 0.00
N MET A 60 6.74 2.51 -0.91
CA MET A 60 5.44 3.09 -1.24
C MET A 60 4.94 2.55 -2.59
N GLY A 61 3.61 2.59 -2.79
CA GLY A 61 3.01 2.39 -4.11
C GLY A 61 3.10 3.66 -4.93
N LEU A 62 3.19 3.53 -6.27
CA LEU A 62 3.31 4.69 -7.14
C LEU A 62 2.10 5.64 -7.05
N SER A 63 0.88 5.10 -6.91
CA SER A 63 -0.33 5.92 -6.67
C SER A 63 -0.25 6.70 -5.37
N ASN A 64 0.18 6.07 -4.27
CA ASN A 64 0.33 6.77 -2.98
C ASN A 64 1.32 7.94 -3.09
N MET A 65 2.40 7.77 -3.86
CA MET A 65 3.35 8.86 -4.13
C MET A 65 2.72 9.99 -4.95
N LEU A 66 1.89 9.67 -5.94
CA LEU A 66 1.18 10.66 -6.75
C LEU A 66 0.14 11.43 -5.94
N GLU A 67 -0.61 10.74 -5.08
CA GLU A 67 -1.59 11.33 -4.17
C GLU A 67 -0.94 12.35 -3.22
N ALA A 68 0.18 11.98 -2.61
CA ALA A 68 0.88 12.82 -1.65
C ALA A 68 1.67 13.98 -2.30
N ASN A 69 1.87 13.95 -3.62
CA ASN A 69 2.70 14.91 -4.36
C ASN A 69 2.00 15.43 -5.62
N PRO A 70 1.00 16.33 -5.48
CA PRO A 70 0.28 16.88 -6.62
C PRO A 70 1.22 17.53 -7.66
N GLY A 71 1.10 17.11 -8.92
CA GLY A 71 1.89 17.65 -10.02
C GLY A 71 3.32 17.12 -10.14
N VAL A 72 3.70 16.10 -9.35
CA VAL A 72 5.00 15.43 -9.51
C VAL A 72 5.09 14.76 -10.88
N ASP A 73 6.24 14.90 -11.54
CA ASP A 73 6.54 14.18 -12.77
C ASP A 73 6.92 12.73 -12.45
N THR A 74 6.17 11.77 -12.98
CA THR A 74 6.43 10.33 -12.78
C THR A 74 7.69 9.85 -13.50
N TYR A 75 7.99 10.44 -14.65
CA TYR A 75 9.13 10.09 -15.50
C TYR A 75 10.42 10.62 -14.91
N LEU A 76 10.41 11.87 -14.44
CA LEU A 76 11.58 12.50 -13.84
C LEU A 76 11.20 13.56 -12.81
N PRO A 77 11.03 13.19 -11.52
CA PRO A 77 10.85 14.16 -10.43
C PRO A 77 11.91 15.26 -10.49
N LYS A 78 11.46 16.51 -10.40
CA LYS A 78 12.31 17.69 -10.61
C LYS A 78 13.41 17.79 -9.54
N GLY A 79 14.66 17.95 -9.96
CA GLY A 79 15.78 18.24 -9.06
C GLY A 79 15.51 19.47 -8.17
N GLY A 80 15.90 19.38 -6.90
CA GLY A 80 15.72 20.43 -5.90
C GLY A 80 14.29 20.57 -5.35
N SER A 81 13.30 19.84 -5.90
CA SER A 81 11.95 19.84 -5.34
C SER A 81 11.85 18.98 -4.08
N VAL A 82 10.83 19.24 -3.27
CA VAL A 82 10.47 18.36 -2.15
C VAL A 82 9.59 17.20 -2.62
N LEU A 83 9.69 16.07 -1.93
CA LEU A 83 8.83 14.91 -2.13
C LEU A 83 8.36 14.39 -0.76
N ASN A 84 7.04 14.35 -0.58
CA ASN A 84 6.38 13.77 0.57
C ASN A 84 6.36 12.25 0.45
N ILE A 85 6.72 11.57 1.54
CA ILE A 85 6.67 10.12 1.69
C ILE A 85 5.54 9.79 2.69
N PRO A 86 4.38 9.28 2.21
CA PRO A 86 3.17 9.11 3.02
C PRO A 86 3.22 7.83 3.87
N GLN A 87 4.09 7.82 4.88
CA GLN A 87 4.30 6.70 5.80
C GLN A 87 3.49 6.79 7.10
N GLN A 88 2.84 7.92 7.38
CA GLN A 88 1.79 7.98 8.40
C GLN A 88 0.47 7.50 7.78
N LEU A 89 -0.27 6.66 8.51
CA LEU A 89 -1.55 6.13 8.05
C LEU A 89 -2.48 5.80 9.22
N ILE A 90 -3.77 5.66 8.93
CA ILE A 90 -4.79 5.10 9.80
C ILE A 90 -4.93 3.61 9.46
N LEU A 91 -4.81 2.72 10.44
CA LEU A 91 -5.06 1.28 10.25
C LEU A 91 -6.52 1.05 9.83
N PRO A 92 -6.83 0.18 8.85
CA PRO A 92 -8.21 -0.13 8.47
C PRO A 92 -9.04 -0.63 9.65
N ASP A 93 -10.34 -0.34 9.66
CA ASP A 93 -11.26 -0.74 10.75
C ASP A 93 -11.62 -2.23 10.64
N THR A 94 -10.62 -3.07 10.92
CA THR A 94 -10.64 -4.52 10.73
C THR A 94 -9.99 -5.20 11.92
N VAL A 95 -10.12 -6.53 11.98
CA VAL A 95 -9.35 -7.30 12.98
C VAL A 95 -7.86 -7.19 12.70
N HIS A 96 -7.06 -6.95 13.75
CA HIS A 96 -5.60 -6.96 13.67
C HIS A 96 -5.04 -8.39 13.66
N GLU A 97 -5.49 -9.21 12.70
CA GLU A 97 -5.10 -10.62 12.54
C GLU A 97 -4.81 -10.98 11.08
N GLY A 98 -3.65 -11.58 10.85
CA GLY A 98 -3.29 -12.14 9.55
C GLY A 98 -3.06 -11.04 8.53
N ILE A 99 -3.61 -11.20 7.33
CA ILE A 99 -3.44 -10.28 6.22
C ILE A 99 -4.76 -9.54 5.95
N VAL A 100 -4.69 -8.22 5.86
CA VAL A 100 -5.76 -7.36 5.34
C VAL A 100 -5.22 -6.64 4.10
N ILE A 101 -5.98 -6.67 3.02
CA ILE A 101 -5.63 -6.05 1.74
C ILE A 101 -6.67 -5.00 1.45
N ASN A 102 -6.26 -3.72 1.48
CA ASN A 102 -7.12 -2.62 1.07
C ASN A 102 -6.74 -2.20 -0.34
N SER A 103 -7.58 -2.59 -1.30
CA SER A 103 -7.34 -2.34 -2.72
C SER A 103 -7.39 -0.84 -3.04
N ALA A 104 -8.23 -0.07 -2.32
CA ALA A 104 -8.43 1.36 -2.55
C ALA A 104 -7.17 2.21 -2.31
N GLU A 105 -6.30 1.77 -1.40
CA GLU A 105 -5.06 2.48 -1.05
C GLU A 105 -3.80 1.71 -1.46
N MET A 106 -3.95 0.61 -2.22
CA MET A 106 -2.83 -0.21 -2.70
C MET A 106 -1.90 -0.70 -1.58
N ARG A 107 -2.46 -1.09 -0.43
CA ARG A 107 -1.68 -1.60 0.71
C ARG A 107 -2.15 -2.99 1.17
N LEU A 108 -1.17 -3.77 1.61
CA LEU A 108 -1.32 -5.00 2.36
C LEU A 108 -0.81 -4.77 3.78
N TYR A 109 -1.65 -5.08 4.76
CA TYR A 109 -1.35 -5.06 6.19
C TYR A 109 -1.16 -6.50 6.66
N TYR A 110 0.00 -6.80 7.23
CA TYR A 110 0.26 -8.10 7.86
C TYR A 110 0.45 -7.91 9.36
N TYR A 111 -0.38 -8.60 10.14
CA TYR A 111 -0.35 -8.68 11.60
C TYR A 111 0.21 -10.06 12.00
N PRO A 112 1.53 -10.18 12.25
CA PRO A 112 2.15 -11.47 12.52
C PRO A 112 1.73 -12.02 13.87
N LYS A 113 1.55 -13.35 13.95
CA LYS A 113 1.32 -14.00 15.24
C LYS A 113 2.56 -13.90 16.12
N GLY A 114 2.36 -13.60 17.40
CA GLY A 114 3.45 -13.53 18.39
C GLY A 114 4.24 -12.23 18.38
N THR A 115 3.86 -11.25 17.55
CA THR A 115 4.38 -9.88 17.62
C THR A 115 3.25 -8.90 17.96
N ASN A 116 3.60 -7.70 18.42
CA ASN A 116 2.67 -6.59 18.57
C ASN A 116 3.01 -5.51 17.51
N THR A 117 3.02 -5.92 16.25
CA THR A 117 3.42 -5.09 15.12
C THR A 117 2.49 -5.30 13.93
N VAL A 118 2.45 -4.30 13.06
CA VAL A 118 1.85 -4.39 11.73
C VAL A 118 2.90 -4.03 10.69
N ILE A 119 2.99 -4.84 9.65
CA ILE A 119 3.84 -4.59 8.49
C ILE A 119 2.94 -4.12 7.36
N VAL A 120 3.25 -2.99 6.76
CA VAL A 120 2.49 -2.42 5.65
C VAL A 120 3.34 -2.45 4.39
N LEU A 121 2.83 -3.14 3.37
CA LEU A 121 3.52 -3.33 2.10
C LEU A 121 2.68 -2.76 0.96
N PRO A 122 3.30 -2.06 -0.01
CA PRO A 122 2.59 -1.57 -1.16
C PRO A 122 2.31 -2.73 -2.12
N ILE A 123 1.15 -2.69 -2.77
CA ILE A 123 0.72 -3.75 -3.69
C ILE A 123 0.30 -3.19 -5.05
N GLY A 124 0.38 -4.01 -6.08
CA GLY A 124 -0.37 -3.79 -7.32
C GLY A 124 -1.54 -4.76 -7.40
N ILE A 125 -2.61 -4.36 -8.10
CA ILE A 125 -3.86 -5.12 -8.17
C ILE A 125 -4.35 -5.29 -9.62
N GLY A 126 -5.49 -5.96 -9.78
CA GLY A 126 -6.17 -6.19 -11.04
C GLY A 126 -6.49 -4.92 -11.83
N GLN A 127 -6.33 -5.01 -13.15
CA GLN A 127 -6.91 -4.04 -14.09
C GLN A 127 -8.44 -4.06 -14.01
N LEU A 128 -9.06 -2.97 -14.47
CA LEU A 128 -10.51 -2.90 -14.62
C LEU A 128 -11.03 -4.09 -15.43
N GLY A 129 -12.07 -4.77 -14.94
CA GLY A 129 -12.65 -5.95 -15.59
C GLY A 129 -11.85 -7.24 -15.40
N LYS A 130 -10.69 -7.16 -14.72
CA LYS A 130 -9.87 -8.27 -14.24
C LYS A 130 -9.59 -8.04 -12.74
N ASP A 131 -10.61 -7.61 -12.01
CA ASP A 131 -10.44 -7.00 -10.70
C ASP A 131 -9.97 -7.97 -9.62
N THR A 132 -9.20 -7.43 -8.68
CA THR A 132 -8.90 -8.10 -7.43
C THR A 132 -10.18 -8.20 -6.60
N PRO A 133 -10.41 -9.31 -5.86
CA PRO A 133 -11.63 -9.47 -5.07
C PRO A 133 -11.83 -8.32 -4.08
N ILE A 134 -13.09 -7.97 -3.85
CA ILE A 134 -13.52 -7.00 -2.84
C ILE A 134 -14.43 -7.73 -1.85
N ASN A 135 -14.33 -7.40 -0.55
CA ASN A 135 -15.15 -7.96 0.53
C ASN A 135 -15.11 -9.50 0.60
N TRP A 136 -13.90 -10.06 0.58
CA TRP A 136 -13.67 -11.51 0.61
C TRP A 136 -12.70 -11.90 1.72
N THR A 137 -13.13 -12.79 2.60
CA THR A 137 -12.26 -13.43 3.60
C THR A 137 -11.90 -14.84 3.16
N THR A 138 -10.61 -15.16 3.23
CA THR A 138 -10.01 -16.44 2.89
C THR A 138 -8.78 -16.71 3.78
N LYS A 139 -7.92 -17.63 3.36
CA LYS A 139 -6.65 -17.95 4.03
C LYS A 139 -5.58 -18.30 3.02
N VAL A 140 -4.32 -18.23 3.43
CA VAL A 140 -3.20 -18.80 2.69
C VAL A 140 -3.35 -20.32 2.66
N GLU A 141 -3.68 -20.90 1.52
CA GLU A 141 -3.88 -22.36 1.34
C GLU A 141 -2.54 -23.09 1.18
N ARG A 142 -1.58 -22.46 0.51
CA ARG A 142 -0.21 -22.96 0.31
C ARG A 142 0.70 -21.82 -0.11
N LYS A 143 2.01 -22.03 0.00
CA LYS A 143 3.03 -21.12 -0.53
C LYS A 143 4.07 -21.87 -1.35
N LYS A 144 4.67 -21.23 -2.35
CA LYS A 144 5.66 -21.83 -3.24
C LYS A 144 6.76 -20.84 -3.58
N ALA A 145 8.01 -21.23 -3.34
CA ALA A 145 9.18 -20.63 -3.96
C ALA A 145 9.34 -21.20 -5.37
N GLY A 146 9.66 -20.35 -6.35
CA GLY A 146 9.65 -20.68 -7.77
C GLY A 146 8.27 -21.17 -8.23
N PRO A 147 7.22 -20.33 -8.20
CA PRO A 147 5.93 -20.70 -8.73
C PRO A 147 6.03 -20.95 -10.24
N THR A 148 5.28 -21.93 -10.74
CA THR A 148 4.91 -21.96 -12.16
C THR A 148 3.67 -21.11 -12.36
N TRP A 149 3.52 -20.53 -13.56
CA TRP A 149 2.33 -19.78 -13.92
C TRP A 149 1.55 -20.52 -15.02
N THR A 150 0.26 -20.72 -14.79
CA THR A 150 -0.65 -21.38 -15.73
C THR A 150 -1.70 -20.36 -16.15
N PRO A 151 -1.59 -19.76 -17.35
CA PRO A 151 -2.57 -18.81 -17.85
C PRO A 151 -3.97 -19.43 -17.93
N THR A 152 -5.01 -18.61 -17.80
CA THR A 152 -6.38 -19.10 -17.97
C THR A 152 -6.68 -19.36 -19.44
N ALA A 153 -7.67 -20.20 -19.74
CA ALA A 153 -8.12 -20.43 -21.12
C ALA A 153 -8.51 -19.14 -21.84
N LYS A 154 -9.15 -18.20 -21.12
CA LYS A 154 -9.48 -16.86 -21.64
C LYS A 154 -8.22 -16.08 -22.02
N MET A 155 -7.19 -16.11 -21.17
CA MET A 155 -5.93 -15.43 -21.45
C MET A 155 -5.20 -16.06 -22.65
N HIS A 156 -5.18 -17.38 -22.76
CA HIS A 156 -4.64 -18.05 -23.94
C HIS A 156 -5.33 -17.59 -25.24
N ALA A 157 -6.66 -17.49 -25.24
CA ALA A 157 -7.41 -17.01 -26.39
C ALA A 157 -7.10 -15.54 -26.73
N GLU A 158 -7.06 -14.66 -25.73
CA GLU A 158 -6.71 -13.24 -25.87
C GLU A 158 -5.31 -13.06 -26.48
N TYR A 159 -4.32 -13.75 -25.92
CA TYR A 159 -2.92 -13.67 -26.37
C TYR A 159 -2.70 -14.31 -27.74
N ALA A 160 -3.39 -15.42 -28.05
CA ALA A 160 -3.35 -16.01 -29.38
C ALA A 160 -3.96 -15.09 -30.44
N ALA A 161 -5.08 -14.43 -30.14
CA ALA A 161 -5.71 -13.45 -31.05
C ALA A 161 -4.82 -12.22 -31.28
N ALA A 162 -4.01 -11.84 -30.29
CA ALA A 162 -3.01 -10.77 -30.40
C ALA A 162 -1.69 -11.19 -31.07
N GLY A 163 -1.56 -12.44 -31.55
CA GLY A 163 -0.36 -12.94 -32.23
C GLY A 163 0.79 -13.36 -31.30
N ASN A 164 0.55 -13.45 -29.99
CA ASN A 164 1.55 -13.74 -28.96
C ASN A 164 1.16 -14.98 -28.13
N PRO A 165 1.16 -16.20 -28.70
CA PRO A 165 0.66 -17.38 -27.99
C PRO A 165 1.44 -17.67 -26.69
N LEU A 166 0.71 -17.83 -25.60
CA LEU A 166 1.29 -18.21 -24.30
C LEU A 166 1.47 -19.73 -24.19
N PRO A 167 2.56 -20.21 -23.54
CA PRO A 167 2.71 -21.64 -23.25
C PRO A 167 1.73 -22.07 -22.16
N ALA A 168 1.27 -23.31 -22.20
CA ALA A 168 0.28 -23.84 -21.25
C ALA A 168 0.74 -23.72 -19.78
N VAL A 169 2.06 -23.82 -19.56
CA VAL A 169 2.70 -23.55 -18.28
C VAL A 169 3.96 -22.73 -18.55
N VAL A 170 4.04 -21.55 -17.95
CA VAL A 170 5.28 -20.78 -17.86
C VAL A 170 6.08 -21.32 -16.67
N PRO A 171 7.32 -21.80 -16.89
CA PRO A 171 8.14 -22.37 -15.84
C PRO A 171 8.54 -21.33 -14.79
N ALA A 172 9.01 -21.79 -13.63
CA ALA A 172 9.64 -20.91 -12.66
C ALA A 172 10.92 -20.31 -13.24
N GLY A 173 11.22 -19.05 -12.90
CA GLY A 173 12.41 -18.36 -13.39
C GLY A 173 12.25 -16.84 -13.40
N PRO A 174 13.28 -16.11 -13.84
CA PRO A 174 13.27 -14.64 -13.89
C PRO A 174 12.18 -14.09 -14.82
N ASP A 175 11.80 -14.83 -15.86
CA ASP A 175 10.77 -14.40 -16.83
C ASP A 175 9.34 -14.75 -16.39
N ASN A 176 9.17 -15.41 -15.24
CA ASN A 176 7.84 -15.75 -14.75
C ASN A 176 7.13 -14.49 -14.22
N PRO A 177 5.92 -14.15 -14.71
CA PRO A 177 5.21 -12.95 -14.28
C PRO A 177 4.71 -13.01 -12.83
N MET A 178 4.74 -14.19 -12.19
CA MET A 178 4.48 -14.33 -10.77
C MET A 178 5.70 -14.04 -9.88
N GLY A 179 6.86 -13.77 -10.47
CA GLY A 179 8.13 -13.59 -9.76
C GLY A 179 8.61 -14.87 -9.07
N LEU A 180 9.39 -14.71 -8.01
CA LEU A 180 10.11 -15.81 -7.36
C LEU A 180 9.34 -16.50 -6.23
N TYR A 181 8.27 -15.90 -5.72
CA TYR A 181 7.50 -16.41 -4.58
C TYR A 181 6.01 -16.15 -4.76
N ALA A 182 5.18 -17.07 -4.28
CA ALA A 182 3.73 -16.92 -4.28
C ALA A 182 3.07 -17.56 -3.04
N LEU A 183 2.04 -16.91 -2.53
CA LEU A 183 1.10 -17.39 -1.52
C LEU A 183 -0.26 -17.54 -2.20
N TYR A 184 -0.80 -18.75 -2.25
CA TYR A 184 -2.08 -19.05 -2.89
C TYR A 184 -3.20 -18.94 -1.87
N ILE A 185 -4.30 -18.29 -2.24
CA ILE A 185 -5.35 -17.88 -1.31
C ILE A 185 -6.75 -18.39 -1.72
N GLY A 186 -6.79 -19.38 -2.60
CA GLY A 186 -8.02 -19.98 -3.13
C GLY A 186 -8.58 -19.26 -4.35
N ARG A 187 -9.59 -19.87 -4.99
CA ARG A 187 -10.28 -19.34 -6.18
C ARG A 187 -9.33 -18.88 -7.31
N LEU A 188 -8.20 -19.56 -7.47
CA LEU A 188 -7.13 -19.24 -8.43
C LEU A 188 -6.36 -17.94 -8.16
N TYR A 189 -6.63 -17.24 -7.06
CA TYR A 189 -5.90 -16.03 -6.69
C TYR A 189 -4.62 -16.36 -5.90
N ALA A 190 -3.64 -15.47 -6.06
CA ALA A 190 -2.38 -15.50 -5.32
C ALA A 190 -1.91 -14.08 -4.96
N ILE A 191 -1.15 -14.01 -3.87
CA ILE A 191 -0.27 -12.90 -3.51
C ILE A 191 1.13 -13.30 -3.98
N HIS A 192 1.72 -12.58 -4.92
CA HIS A 192 2.94 -13.02 -5.60
C HIS A 192 3.89 -11.86 -5.94
N GLY A 193 5.07 -12.17 -6.46
CA GLY A 193 6.06 -11.18 -6.90
C GLY A 193 5.76 -10.64 -8.29
N THR A 194 6.74 -10.04 -8.94
CA THR A 194 6.65 -9.66 -10.35
C THR A 194 8.04 -9.69 -10.96
N ASN A 195 8.12 -9.91 -12.27
CA ASN A 195 9.37 -9.71 -13.03
C ASN A 195 9.46 -8.31 -13.67
N ALA A 196 8.44 -7.47 -13.48
CA ALA A 196 8.41 -6.11 -13.98
C ALA A 196 9.09 -5.12 -13.02
N ASN A 197 9.69 -4.07 -13.58
CA ASN A 197 10.34 -2.99 -12.83
C ASN A 197 9.37 -1.90 -12.35
N PHE A 198 8.08 -2.07 -12.60
CA PHE A 198 7.00 -1.15 -12.18
C PHE A 198 5.69 -1.94 -12.00
N GLY A 199 4.67 -1.29 -11.44
CA GLY A 199 3.32 -1.85 -11.33
C GLY A 199 2.80 -1.98 -9.90
N ILE A 200 3.63 -1.67 -8.90
CA ILE A 200 3.20 -1.59 -7.50
C ILE A 200 2.59 -0.21 -7.25
N GLY A 201 1.43 -0.18 -6.59
CA GLY A 201 0.57 1.00 -6.52
C GLY A 201 -0.25 1.23 -7.78
N LEU A 202 -0.33 0.28 -8.71
CA LEU A 202 -1.08 0.41 -9.96
C LEU A 202 -2.04 -0.76 -10.19
N ARG A 203 -3.04 -0.53 -11.04
CA ARG A 203 -3.99 -1.54 -11.54
C ARG A 203 -3.49 -2.13 -12.83
N VAL A 204 -2.75 -3.23 -12.75
CA VAL A 204 -1.92 -3.77 -13.85
C VAL A 204 -1.92 -5.30 -13.91
N SER A 205 -2.63 -5.99 -13.01
CA SER A 205 -2.70 -7.44 -12.96
C SER A 205 -3.96 -8.02 -13.60
N HIS A 206 -3.99 -9.34 -13.74
CA HIS A 206 -5.19 -10.09 -14.12
C HIS A 206 -5.95 -10.59 -12.87
N GLY A 207 -6.01 -9.77 -11.81
CA GLY A 207 -6.79 -9.99 -10.60
C GLY A 207 -6.01 -10.43 -9.36
N CYS A 208 -4.78 -10.94 -9.53
CA CYS A 208 -3.91 -11.29 -8.40
C CYS A 208 -3.24 -10.06 -7.77
N VAL A 209 -2.73 -10.24 -6.56
CA VAL A 209 -2.01 -9.19 -5.81
C VAL A 209 -0.51 -9.36 -6.04
N ARG A 210 0.16 -8.30 -6.49
CA ARG A 210 1.59 -8.28 -6.76
C ARG A 210 2.34 -7.42 -5.76
N LEU A 211 3.56 -7.82 -5.42
CA LEU A 211 4.50 -7.08 -4.57
C LEU A 211 5.87 -7.00 -5.23
N ARG A 212 6.73 -6.09 -4.75
CA ARG A 212 8.14 -6.05 -5.14
C ARG A 212 8.87 -7.29 -4.61
N ASN A 213 10.06 -7.55 -5.15
CA ASN A 213 10.80 -8.79 -4.91
C ASN A 213 11.11 -9.05 -3.44
N GLU A 214 11.60 -8.05 -2.72
CA GLU A 214 11.94 -8.19 -1.29
C GLU A 214 10.67 -8.30 -0.42
N ASP A 215 9.62 -7.57 -0.78
CA ASP A 215 8.34 -7.57 -0.06
C ASP A 215 7.66 -8.95 -0.15
N ILE A 216 7.60 -9.57 -1.34
CA ILE A 216 7.01 -10.91 -1.47
C ILE A 216 7.88 -11.98 -0.81
N LYS A 217 9.21 -11.83 -0.86
CA LYS A 217 10.15 -12.74 -0.18
C LYS A 217 9.93 -12.70 1.33
N PHE A 218 9.81 -11.49 1.90
CA PHE A 218 9.47 -11.30 3.29
C PHE A 218 8.16 -12.00 3.67
N LEU A 219 7.08 -11.79 2.90
CA LEU A 219 5.81 -12.47 3.17
C LEU A 219 5.93 -13.99 3.05
N PHE A 220 6.64 -14.49 2.04
CA PHE A 220 6.84 -15.93 1.86
C PHE A 220 7.55 -16.57 3.06
N GLU A 221 8.54 -15.90 3.62
CA GLU A 221 9.29 -16.39 4.79
C GLU A 221 8.46 -16.32 6.08
N ASN A 222 7.70 -15.24 6.26
CA ASN A 222 7.11 -14.90 7.55
C ASN A 222 5.62 -15.21 7.68
N VAL A 223 4.90 -15.50 6.58
CA VAL A 223 3.46 -15.83 6.63
C VAL A 223 3.29 -17.36 6.66
N PRO A 224 2.70 -17.92 7.74
CA PRO A 224 2.35 -19.34 7.79
C PRO A 224 1.21 -19.70 6.83
N VAL A 225 1.20 -20.95 6.37
CA VAL A 225 0.01 -21.52 5.73
C VAL A 225 -1.14 -21.55 6.75
N GLY A 226 -2.35 -21.23 6.32
CA GLY A 226 -3.53 -21.09 7.16
C GLY A 226 -3.78 -19.67 7.68
N THR A 227 -2.85 -18.73 7.47
CA THR A 227 -3.04 -17.31 7.86
C THR A 227 -4.26 -16.73 7.17
N ARG A 228 -5.12 -16.03 7.95
CA ARG A 228 -6.29 -15.30 7.47
C ARG A 228 -5.89 -14.26 6.43
N VAL A 229 -6.68 -14.09 5.39
CA VAL A 229 -6.54 -13.05 4.38
C VAL A 229 -7.90 -12.41 4.16
N GLU A 230 -8.01 -11.09 4.24
CA GLU A 230 -9.23 -10.34 4.02
C GLU A 230 -9.00 -9.23 3.00
N PHE A 231 -9.94 -9.10 2.06
CA PHE A 231 -9.96 -8.03 1.08
C PHE A 231 -11.04 -7.02 1.44
N ILE A 232 -10.65 -5.76 1.52
CA ILE A 232 -11.53 -4.61 1.72
C ILE A 232 -11.31 -3.58 0.60
N ASP A 233 -12.24 -2.63 0.50
CA ASP A 233 -12.20 -1.52 -0.44
C ASP A 233 -12.65 -0.25 0.29
N GLU A 234 -11.73 0.34 1.04
CA GLU A 234 -11.99 1.51 1.89
C GLU A 234 -11.09 2.67 1.45
N PRO A 235 -11.54 3.52 0.50
CA PRO A 235 -10.77 4.69 0.07
C PRO A 235 -10.75 5.80 1.12
N VAL A 236 -11.63 5.74 2.13
CA VAL A 236 -11.65 6.69 3.24
C VAL A 236 -11.61 5.95 4.56
N LYS A 237 -10.64 6.30 5.40
CA LYS A 237 -10.52 5.84 6.77
C LYS A 237 -10.62 7.04 7.69
N ALA A 238 -11.24 6.86 8.86
CA ALA A 238 -11.26 7.86 9.90
C ALA A 238 -11.15 7.19 11.27
N THR A 239 -10.58 7.91 12.23
CA THR A 239 -10.39 7.43 13.60
C THR A 239 -10.56 8.56 14.62
N THR A 240 -11.07 8.20 15.80
CA THR A 240 -10.99 9.03 17.01
C THR A 240 -9.97 8.36 17.92
N GLU A 241 -8.88 9.06 18.19
CA GLU A 241 -7.77 8.55 19.00
C GLU A 241 -8.08 8.70 20.51
N PRO A 242 -7.36 7.97 21.37
CA PRO A 242 -7.61 7.97 22.82
C PRO A 242 -7.49 9.34 23.50
N ASP A 243 -6.73 10.26 22.91
CA ASP A 243 -6.59 11.64 23.39
C ASP A 243 -7.73 12.58 22.93
N GLY A 244 -8.70 12.05 22.19
CA GLY A 244 -9.84 12.79 21.62
C GLY A 244 -9.56 13.44 20.27
N SER A 245 -8.32 13.39 19.76
CA SER A 245 -8.02 13.86 18.41
C SER A 245 -8.67 12.97 17.36
N ARG A 246 -9.07 13.56 16.23
CA ARG A 246 -9.78 12.88 15.15
C ARG A 246 -9.02 13.07 13.85
N TYR A 247 -8.93 12.00 13.06
CA TYR A 247 -8.21 12.02 11.79
C TYR A 247 -9.07 11.42 10.67
N ILE A 248 -8.85 11.93 9.45
CA ILE A 248 -9.34 11.35 8.20
C ILE A 248 -8.18 11.10 7.24
N GLU A 249 -8.20 9.98 6.52
CA GLU A 249 -7.28 9.67 5.42
C GLU A 249 -8.12 9.34 4.19
N VAL A 250 -7.85 10.02 3.07
CA VAL A 250 -8.63 9.92 1.84
C VAL A 250 -7.72 9.59 0.68
N HIS A 251 -8.00 8.48 0.00
CA HIS A 251 -7.40 8.04 -1.26
C HIS A 251 -8.36 8.22 -2.42
N ASN A 252 -7.86 8.10 -3.64
CA ASN A 252 -8.70 7.99 -4.83
C ASN A 252 -9.42 6.63 -4.84
N PRO A 253 -10.76 6.60 -4.94
CA PRO A 253 -11.47 5.34 -5.09
C PRO A 253 -11.05 4.59 -6.36
N LEU A 254 -11.19 3.27 -6.35
CA LEU A 254 -10.95 2.47 -7.54
C LEU A 254 -11.92 2.89 -8.66
N SER A 255 -11.37 3.16 -9.84
CA SER A 255 -12.18 3.45 -11.03
C SER A 255 -13.11 2.28 -11.37
N THR A 256 -14.35 2.61 -11.72
CA THR A 256 -15.39 1.62 -12.09
C THR A 256 -15.73 1.66 -13.57
N THR A 257 -15.31 2.71 -14.27
CA THR A 257 -15.49 2.90 -15.71
C THR A 257 -14.14 3.18 -16.39
N GLU A 258 -14.08 2.98 -17.71
CA GLU A 258 -12.89 3.32 -18.51
C GLU A 258 -12.59 4.82 -18.45
N ALA A 259 -13.61 5.69 -18.55
CA ALA A 259 -13.44 7.14 -18.44
C ALA A 259 -12.81 7.57 -17.10
N GLN A 260 -13.19 6.92 -15.99
CA GLN A 260 -12.56 7.16 -14.69
C GLN A 260 -11.13 6.61 -14.63
N PHE A 261 -10.87 5.47 -15.27
CA PHE A 261 -9.54 4.86 -15.32
C PHE A 261 -8.54 5.69 -16.13
N GLU A 262 -8.99 6.26 -17.25
CA GLU A 262 -8.19 7.13 -18.14
C GLU A 262 -8.09 8.58 -17.64
N GLY A 263 -8.79 8.92 -16.56
CA GLY A 263 -8.74 10.25 -15.93
C GLY A 263 -9.66 11.30 -16.57
N GLY A 264 -10.61 10.89 -17.42
CA GLY A 264 -11.64 11.75 -18.01
C GLY A 264 -12.77 12.11 -17.05
N GLU A 265 -13.00 11.31 -16.00
CA GLU A 265 -14.01 11.54 -14.97
C GLU A 265 -13.45 11.30 -13.56
N THR A 266 -13.92 12.07 -12.59
CA THR A 266 -13.57 11.82 -11.19
C THR A 266 -14.48 10.75 -10.58
N VAL A 267 -13.89 9.82 -9.83
CA VAL A 267 -14.68 8.87 -9.04
C VAL A 267 -15.23 9.59 -7.81
N PRO A 268 -16.55 9.59 -7.55
CA PRO A 268 -17.11 10.21 -6.37
C PRO A 268 -16.68 9.47 -5.10
N VAL A 269 -16.43 10.22 -4.03
CA VAL A 269 -16.12 9.69 -2.71
C VAL A 269 -17.39 9.77 -1.86
N THR A 270 -17.80 8.65 -1.28
CA THR A 270 -18.94 8.60 -0.34
C THR A 270 -18.43 8.20 1.03
N LEU A 271 -18.70 9.00 2.06
CA LEU A 271 -18.32 8.68 3.44
C LEU A 271 -19.26 7.61 4.00
N THR A 272 -18.72 6.49 4.45
CA THR A 272 -19.50 5.41 5.09
C THR A 272 -20.01 5.85 6.46
N LYS A 273 -20.97 5.11 7.03
CA LYS A 273 -21.46 5.37 8.40
C LYS A 273 -20.34 5.31 9.44
N ALA A 274 -19.38 4.40 9.28
CA ALA A 274 -18.23 4.27 10.18
C ALA A 274 -17.32 5.52 10.11
N VAL A 275 -17.07 6.03 8.90
CA VAL A 275 -16.34 7.29 8.72
C VAL A 275 -17.10 8.47 9.28
N GLN A 276 -18.41 8.57 9.01
CA GLN A 276 -19.29 9.63 9.53
C GLN A 276 -19.37 9.62 11.07
N ALA A 277 -19.25 8.45 11.71
CA ALA A 277 -19.20 8.37 13.17
C ALA A 277 -18.02 9.16 13.77
N VAL A 278 -16.96 9.40 12.98
CA VAL A 278 -15.83 10.28 13.35
C VAL A 278 -16.03 11.67 12.76
N THR A 279 -16.29 11.78 11.45
CA THR A 279 -16.25 13.06 10.73
C THR A 279 -17.46 13.95 10.99
N SER A 280 -18.56 13.44 11.56
CA SER A 280 -19.77 14.22 11.88
C SER A 280 -19.87 14.59 13.37
N GLN A 281 -18.79 14.44 14.12
CA GLN A 281 -18.72 14.84 15.53
C GLN A 281 -18.72 16.37 15.66
N SER A 282 -19.26 16.90 16.76
CA SER A 282 -19.50 18.34 16.93
C SER A 282 -18.24 19.20 16.97
N ASP A 283 -17.11 18.59 17.30
CA ASP A 283 -15.79 19.22 17.39
C ASP A 283 -14.97 19.12 16.09
N VAL A 284 -15.51 18.50 15.03
CA VAL A 284 -14.85 18.37 13.73
C VAL A 284 -15.05 19.61 12.86
N ASP A 285 -13.95 20.14 12.32
CA ASP A 285 -13.99 21.15 11.27
C ASP A 285 -14.39 20.52 9.92
N GLN A 286 -15.63 20.76 9.49
CA GLN A 286 -16.15 20.26 8.21
C GLN A 286 -15.39 20.81 7.00
N SER A 287 -14.78 21.99 7.09
CA SER A 287 -13.99 22.54 5.98
C SER A 287 -12.73 21.70 5.73
N ILE A 288 -12.14 21.12 6.78
CA ILE A 288 -11.00 20.20 6.66
C ILE A 288 -11.44 18.88 6.05
N VAL A 289 -12.61 18.36 6.43
CA VAL A 289 -13.20 17.14 5.83
C VAL A 289 -13.42 17.35 4.34
N ASP A 290 -14.06 18.44 3.93
CA ASP A 290 -14.32 18.77 2.53
C ASP A 290 -13.02 18.91 1.74
N GLN A 291 -12.01 19.56 2.33
CA GLN A 291 -10.70 19.72 1.71
C GLN A 291 -9.96 18.38 1.57
N ALA A 292 -10.05 17.49 2.55
CA ALA A 292 -9.46 16.15 2.48
C ALA A 292 -10.13 15.29 1.39
N VAL A 293 -11.46 15.33 1.30
CA VAL A 293 -12.25 14.63 0.27
C VAL A 293 -11.92 15.14 -1.14
N LYS A 294 -11.68 16.45 -1.27
CA LYS A 294 -11.27 17.08 -2.52
C LYS A 294 -9.83 16.75 -2.90
N ASN A 295 -8.91 16.80 -1.93
CA ASN A 295 -7.47 16.64 -2.17
C ASN A 295 -7.05 15.20 -2.40
N ARG A 296 -7.62 14.26 -1.64
CA ARG A 296 -7.32 12.81 -1.74
C ARG A 296 -5.82 12.53 -1.67
N SER A 297 -5.16 13.14 -0.68
CA SER A 297 -3.70 13.13 -0.54
C SER A 297 -3.13 11.78 -0.08
N GLY A 298 -3.98 10.83 0.34
CA GLY A 298 -3.55 9.57 0.92
C GLY A 298 -2.79 9.71 2.26
N MET A 299 -2.86 10.88 2.90
CA MET A 299 -2.22 11.18 4.17
C MET A 299 -3.27 11.51 5.24
N PRO A 300 -3.12 11.02 6.49
CA PRO A 300 -4.01 11.42 7.58
C PRO A 300 -3.98 12.92 7.84
N VAL A 301 -5.16 13.52 8.01
CA VAL A 301 -5.37 14.93 8.34
C VAL A 301 -6.15 15.01 9.63
N ARG A 302 -5.65 15.81 10.57
CA ARG A 302 -6.31 16.07 11.85
C ARG A 302 -7.52 16.97 11.66
N LEU A 303 -8.62 16.66 12.35
CA LEU A 303 -9.93 17.28 12.17
C LEU A 303 -10.34 18.25 13.30
N ASN A 304 -9.70 18.19 14.47
CA ASN A 304 -10.04 18.95 15.68
C ASN A 304 -8.81 19.30 16.55
#